data_AF-A0AAW0YIJ5-F1
#
_entry.id   AF-A0AAW0YIJ5-F1
#
_cell.length_a   1.000
_cell.length_b   1.000
_cell.length_c   1.000
_cell.angle_alpha   90.00
_cell.angle_beta   90.00
_cell.angle_gamma   90.00
#
_symmetry.space_group_name_H-M   'P 1'
#
loop_
_entity.id
_entity.type
_entity.pdbx_description
1 polymer ?
#
loop_
_entity_poly.entity_id
_entity_poly.type
_entity_poly.pdbx_seq_one_letter_code
_entity_poly.pdbx_strand_id
1 'polypeptide(L)'
;MTHNLVVYLQKWKRTKEKSVMSVFHIAKRKAPFDKWEPIYVGTNAEPLYDERLSWEGKGDKMTQMHILCVLDYEFHILDNAFLVHRPGIKKHSKDKARDELIQQQTAFINKHILPEYKKLYGNRSKCAM
;
A
#
# COMPACT_ATOMS: atom_id res chain seq x y z
N MET A 1 13.11 9.79 7.15
CA MET A 1 11.63 9.68 7.19
C MET A 1 11.09 9.97 5.79
N THR A 2 11.05 8.94 4.93
CA THR A 2 10.48 9.01 3.56
C THR A 2 10.04 7.60 3.16
N HIS A 3 9.27 6.91 4.02
CA HIS A 3 8.83 5.53 3.72
C HIS A 3 7.64 5.51 2.74
N ASN A 4 6.93 6.64 2.59
CA ASN A 4 5.76 6.78 1.71
C ASN A 4 5.99 7.78 0.55
N LEU A 5 7.25 8.09 0.23
CA LEU A 5 7.61 8.97 -0.89
C LEU A 5 8.27 8.09 -1.95
N VAL A 6 7.48 7.22 -2.59
CA VAL A 6 6.73 7.43 -3.84
C VAL A 6 7.67 7.38 -5.03
N VAL A 7 7.50 6.28 -5.76
CA VAL A 7 7.86 6.08 -7.16
C VAL A 7 7.89 7.43 -7.90
N TYR A 8 9.02 7.75 -8.56
CA TYR A 8 9.22 9.00 -9.30
C TYR A 8 9.30 10.31 -8.49
N LEU A 9 9.54 10.28 -7.17
CA LEU A 9 9.69 11.49 -6.35
C LEU A 9 10.58 12.58 -6.96
N GLN A 10 11.78 12.19 -7.42
CA GLN A 10 12.73 13.17 -7.96
C GLN A 10 12.21 13.84 -9.23
N LYS A 11 11.38 13.14 -10.01
CA LYS A 11 10.71 13.70 -11.18
C LYS A 11 9.55 14.59 -10.75
N TRP A 12 8.74 14.16 -9.77
CA TRP A 12 7.63 14.93 -9.24
C TRP A 12 8.10 16.29 -8.68
N LYS A 13 9.19 16.32 -7.91
CA LYS A 13 9.80 17.55 -7.37
C LYS A 13 10.26 18.56 -8.42
N ARG A 14 10.52 18.10 -9.66
CA ARG A 14 10.96 18.95 -10.78
C ARG A 14 9.80 19.40 -11.66
N THR A 15 8.59 18.94 -11.38
CA THR A 15 7.39 19.33 -12.13
C THR A 15 7.11 20.79 -11.83
N LYS A 16 6.84 21.58 -12.89
CA LYS A 16 6.44 22.97 -12.73
C LYS A 16 5.05 23.03 -12.12
N GLU A 17 4.87 23.96 -11.19
CA GLU A 17 3.56 24.26 -10.63
C GLU A 17 2.61 24.76 -11.72
N LYS A 18 1.36 24.30 -11.67
CA LYS A 18 0.30 24.65 -12.62
C LYS A 18 -0.91 25.13 -11.82
N SER A 19 -1.70 26.01 -12.42
CA SER A 19 -2.95 26.53 -11.82
C SER A 19 -4.04 25.46 -11.67
N VAL A 20 -3.97 24.37 -12.42
CA VAL A 20 -4.91 23.25 -12.37
C VAL A 20 -4.16 21.95 -12.10
N MET A 21 -4.69 21.16 -11.19
CA MET A 21 -4.17 19.83 -10.85
C MET A 21 -4.40 18.85 -12.00
N SER A 22 -3.38 18.08 -12.35
CA SER A 22 -3.39 17.10 -13.43
C SER A 22 -2.66 15.82 -13.04
N VAL A 23 -2.88 14.75 -13.81
CA VAL A 23 -2.17 13.49 -13.61
C VAL A 23 -0.71 13.66 -14.03
N PHE A 24 0.20 13.62 -13.07
CA PHE A 24 1.65 13.63 -13.28
C PHE A 24 2.15 12.27 -13.79
N HIS A 25 1.66 11.18 -13.19
CA HIS A 25 2.09 9.83 -13.55
C HIS A 25 1.01 8.79 -13.23
N ILE A 26 0.91 7.74 -14.04
CA ILE A 26 0.04 6.59 -13.81
C ILE A 26 0.93 5.41 -13.42
N ALA A 27 0.83 4.98 -12.16
CA ALA A 27 1.61 3.86 -11.63
C ALA A 27 0.76 2.60 -11.50
N LYS A 28 1.35 1.44 -11.78
CA LYS A 28 0.82 0.13 -11.40
C LYS A 28 1.74 -0.51 -10.38
N ARG A 29 1.16 -1.29 -9.46
CA ARG A 29 1.90 -2.06 -8.47
C ARG A 29 2.57 -3.30 -9.10
N LYS A 30 3.59 -3.07 -9.92
CA LYS A 30 4.38 -4.09 -10.61
C LYS A 30 5.86 -3.85 -10.33
N ALA A 31 6.68 -4.88 -10.49
CA ALA A 31 8.13 -4.76 -10.31
C ALA A 31 8.69 -3.54 -11.08
N PRO A 32 9.55 -2.70 -10.46
CA PRO A 32 10.19 -2.88 -9.15
C PRO A 32 9.39 -2.32 -7.94
N PHE A 33 8.13 -1.94 -8.15
CA PHE A 33 7.26 -1.31 -7.15
C PHE A 33 6.11 -2.22 -6.70
N ASP A 34 6.29 -3.54 -6.81
CA ASP A 34 5.34 -4.57 -6.40
C ASP A 34 5.09 -4.60 -4.89
N LYS A 35 5.98 -3.99 -4.10
CA LYS A 35 5.84 -3.78 -2.64
C LYS A 35 5.42 -2.36 -2.26
N TRP A 36 5.10 -1.49 -3.21
CA TRP A 36 4.67 -0.12 -2.91
C TRP A 36 3.27 -0.13 -2.25
N GLU A 37 3.12 0.63 -1.16
CA GLU A 37 1.89 0.76 -0.37
C GLU A 37 1.51 2.25 -0.21
N PRO A 38 1.02 2.90 -1.29
CA PRO A 38 0.62 4.30 -1.20
C PRO A 38 -0.59 4.50 -0.29
N ILE A 39 -0.63 5.67 0.37
CA ILE A 39 -1.89 6.22 0.84
C ILE A 39 -2.52 6.94 -0.35
N TYR A 40 -3.78 6.66 -0.63
CA TYR A 40 -4.49 7.16 -1.81
C TYR A 40 -5.89 7.64 -1.41
N VAL A 41 -6.50 8.43 -2.30
CA VAL A 41 -7.92 8.81 -2.23
C VAL A 41 -8.65 7.94 -3.25
N GLY A 42 -9.62 7.15 -2.78
CA GLY A 42 -10.41 6.23 -3.61
C GLY A 42 -11.79 6.80 -3.96
N THR A 43 -12.57 5.98 -4.65
CA THR A 43 -13.95 6.21 -5.07
C THR A 43 -14.98 5.51 -4.18
N ASN A 44 -14.54 4.78 -3.15
CA ASN A 44 -15.29 3.84 -2.32
C ASN A 44 -15.67 2.52 -3.01
N ALA A 45 -15.26 2.31 -4.26
CA ALA A 45 -15.37 1.02 -4.94
C ALA A 45 -14.19 0.09 -4.62
N GLU A 46 -13.14 0.62 -4.00
CA GLU A 46 -11.93 -0.12 -3.68
C GLU A 46 -12.15 -1.07 -2.51
N PRO A 47 -11.51 -2.26 -2.52
CA PRO A 47 -11.57 -3.21 -1.43
C PRO A 47 -11.16 -2.54 -0.10
N LEU A 48 -11.94 -2.76 0.94
CA LEU A 48 -11.63 -2.32 2.29
C LEU A 48 -10.44 -3.09 2.87
N TYR A 49 -9.91 -2.60 4.00
CA TYR A 49 -8.97 -3.37 4.79
C TYR A 49 -9.67 -4.63 5.33
N ASP A 50 -8.92 -5.72 5.47
CA ASP A 50 -9.46 -6.92 6.09
C ASP A 50 -9.57 -6.70 7.60
N GLU A 51 -10.80 -6.60 8.10
CA GLU A 51 -11.11 -6.33 9.51
C GLU A 51 -10.58 -7.42 10.47
N ARG A 52 -10.16 -8.58 9.95
CA ARG A 52 -9.52 -9.64 10.75
C ARG A 52 -8.05 -9.33 11.08
N LEU A 53 -7.47 -8.31 10.44
CA LEU A 53 -6.08 -7.92 10.63
C LEU A 53 -5.97 -6.68 11.52
N SER A 54 -5.06 -6.73 12.47
CA SER A 54 -4.68 -5.60 13.31
C SER A 54 -3.58 -4.77 12.64
N TRP A 55 -3.66 -3.46 12.80
CA TRP A 55 -2.62 -2.54 12.38
C TRP A 55 -1.28 -2.79 13.12
N GLU A 56 -1.33 -3.19 14.39
CA GLU A 56 -0.16 -3.52 15.21
C GLU A 56 0.64 -4.70 14.65
N GLY A 57 -0.07 -5.70 14.13
CA GLY A 57 0.47 -6.91 13.50
C GLY A 57 1.14 -6.68 12.15
N LYS A 58 0.98 -5.48 11.57
CA LYS A 58 1.55 -5.06 10.27
C LYS A 58 1.04 -5.92 9.09
N GLY A 59 0.99 -5.34 7.90
CA GLY A 59 0.65 -6.07 6.66
C GLY A 59 -0.82 -5.97 6.23
N ASP A 60 -1.67 -5.33 7.02
CA ASP A 60 -3.02 -4.86 6.63
C ASP A 60 -3.00 -4.16 5.27
N LYS A 61 -2.08 -3.19 5.08
CA LYS A 61 -1.88 -2.47 3.82
C LYS A 61 -1.42 -3.37 2.68
N MET A 62 -0.45 -4.25 2.92
CA MET A 62 0.05 -5.16 1.90
C MET A 62 -1.07 -6.04 1.33
N THR A 63 -1.98 -6.52 2.18
CA THR A 63 -3.11 -7.34 1.76
C THR A 63 -4.12 -6.57 0.90
N GLN A 64 -4.51 -5.35 1.29
CA GLN A 64 -5.37 -4.50 0.47
C GLN A 64 -4.71 -4.18 -0.88
N MET A 65 -3.43 -3.79 -0.86
CA MET A 65 -2.69 -3.46 -2.06
C MET A 65 -2.48 -4.68 -2.98
N HIS A 66 -2.47 -5.90 -2.43
CA HIS A 66 -2.42 -7.12 -3.21
C HIS A 66 -3.70 -7.29 -4.03
N ILE A 67 -4.87 -7.09 -3.40
CA ILE A 67 -6.17 -7.14 -4.10
C ILE A 67 -6.22 -6.10 -5.22
N LEU A 68 -5.83 -4.85 -4.95
CA LEU A 68 -5.80 -3.79 -5.97
C LEU A 68 -4.91 -4.16 -7.17
N CYS A 69 -3.76 -4.78 -6.93
CA CYS A 69 -2.90 -5.27 -8.01
C CYS A 69 -3.59 -6.38 -8.83
N VAL A 70 -4.22 -7.34 -8.16
CA VAL A 70 -4.93 -8.45 -8.82
C VAL A 70 -6.08 -7.93 -9.68
N LEU A 71 -6.76 -6.88 -9.23
CA LEU A 71 -7.84 -6.20 -9.95
C LEU A 71 -7.35 -5.20 -11.03
N ASP A 72 -6.03 -5.10 -11.27
CA ASP A 72 -5.36 -4.18 -12.22
C ASP A 72 -5.59 -2.68 -11.98
N TYR A 73 -5.77 -2.26 -10.73
CA TYR A 73 -5.92 -0.84 -10.42
C TYR A 73 -4.70 0.00 -10.83
N GLU A 74 -5.00 1.23 -11.23
CA GLU A 74 -4.03 2.26 -11.56
C GLU A 74 -4.01 3.31 -10.44
N PHE A 75 -2.80 3.72 -10.06
CA PHE A 75 -2.59 4.81 -9.12
C PHE A 75 -2.22 6.07 -9.89
N HIS A 76 -3.14 7.02 -9.92
CA HIS A 76 -2.90 8.34 -10.53
C HIS A 76 -2.17 9.23 -9.52
N ILE A 77 -0.91 9.51 -9.80
CA ILE A 77 -0.08 10.44 -9.06
C ILE A 77 -0.33 11.82 -9.66
N LEU A 78 -0.78 12.76 -8.83
CA LEU A 78 -1.14 14.11 -9.25
C LEU A 78 0.06 15.07 -9.15
N ASP A 79 0.14 16.06 -10.03
CA ASP A 79 1.01 17.22 -9.79
C ASP A 79 0.38 18.15 -8.74
N ASN A 80 1.21 18.91 -8.02
CA ASN A 80 0.78 19.94 -7.06
C ASN A 80 -0.10 19.46 -5.89
N ALA A 81 -0.30 18.16 -5.71
CA ALA A 81 -1.00 17.57 -4.56
C ALA A 81 -0.15 16.52 -3.86
N PHE A 82 -0.13 16.55 -2.54
CA PHE A 82 0.56 15.57 -1.71
C PHE A 82 -0.15 15.40 -0.36
N LEU A 83 -0.14 14.18 0.15
CA LEU A 83 -0.64 13.89 1.49
C LEU A 83 0.52 13.97 2.48
N VAL A 84 0.42 14.89 3.45
CA VAL A 84 1.34 14.93 4.57
C VAL A 84 0.77 14.11 5.71
N HIS A 85 1.47 13.03 6.04
CA HIS A 85 1.23 12.31 7.28
C HIS A 85 2.24 12.77 8.33
N ARG A 86 1.77 13.15 9.52
CA ARG A 86 2.63 13.42 10.69
C ARG A 86 2.78 12.12 11.49
N PRO A 87 3.81 11.29 11.24
CA PRO A 87 4.00 10.09 12.03
C PRO A 87 4.26 10.47 13.48
N GLY A 88 3.72 9.68 14.42
CA GLY A 88 4.15 9.73 15.81
C GLY A 88 5.67 9.50 15.93
N ILE A 89 6.26 9.96 17.03
CA ILE A 89 7.69 9.75 17.30
C ILE A 89 7.96 8.24 17.39
N LYS A 90 8.57 7.67 16.34
CA LYS A 90 8.95 6.26 16.30
C LYS A 90 10.20 6.06 17.16
N LYS A 91 10.02 5.75 18.44
CA LYS A 91 11.11 5.22 19.27
C LYS A 91 11.29 3.76 18.92
N HIS A 92 12.44 3.40 18.34
CA HIS A 92 12.81 2.01 18.14
C HIS A 92 13.00 1.37 19.51
N SER A 93 11.99 0.64 19.97
CA SER A 93 12.07 -0.24 21.12
C SER A 93 11.79 -1.66 20.64
N LYS A 94 12.55 -2.63 21.14
CA LYS A 94 12.24 -4.04 20.92
C LYS A 94 10.98 -4.35 21.72
N ASP A 95 9.94 -4.80 21.03
CA ASP A 95 8.65 -5.14 21.63
C ASP A 95 8.33 -6.58 21.25
N LYS A 96 8.63 -7.50 22.16
CA LYS A 96 8.44 -8.95 21.93
C LYS A 96 6.98 -9.29 21.69
N ALA A 97 6.06 -8.69 22.44
CA ALA A 97 4.64 -8.94 22.29
C ALA A 97 4.15 -8.53 20.89
N ARG A 98 4.66 -7.40 20.39
CA ARG A 98 4.37 -6.98 19.01
C ARG A 98 5.00 -7.90 17.98
N ASP A 99 6.23 -8.36 18.18
CA ASP A 99 6.89 -9.27 17.25
C ASP A 99 6.15 -10.63 17.17
N GLU A 100 5.65 -11.14 18.29
CA GLU A 100 4.78 -12.32 18.35
C GLU A 100 3.46 -12.10 17.59
N LEU A 101 2.82 -10.95 17.77
CA LEU A 101 1.60 -10.57 17.03
C LEU A 101 1.86 -10.53 15.51
N ILE A 102 2.98 -9.94 15.08
CA ILE A 102 3.36 -9.89 13.66
C ILE A 102 3.52 -11.30 13.08
N GLN A 103 4.15 -12.22 13.82
CA GLN A 103 4.33 -13.60 13.38
C GLN A 103 3.00 -14.33 13.26
N GLN A 104 2.14 -14.24 14.28
CA GLN A 104 0.82 -14.86 14.29
C GLN A 104 -0.03 -14.34 13.12
N GLN A 105 -0.07 -13.02 12.93
CA GLN A 105 -0.82 -12.40 11.84
C GLN A 105 -0.26 -12.78 10.47
N THR A 106 1.06 -12.81 10.29
CA THR A 106 1.68 -13.24 9.03
C THR A 106 1.35 -14.70 8.71
N ALA A 107 1.35 -15.58 9.72
CA ALA A 107 0.93 -16.97 9.55
C ALA A 107 -0.55 -17.07 9.16
N PHE A 108 -1.40 -16.27 9.80
CA PHE A 108 -2.83 -16.20 9.47
C PHE A 108 -3.08 -15.69 8.04
N ILE A 109 -2.38 -14.64 7.62
CA ILE A 109 -2.45 -14.10 6.25
C ILE A 109 -2.11 -15.18 5.23
N ASN A 110 -0.98 -15.86 5.41
CA ASN A 110 -0.51 -16.86 4.45
C ASN A 110 -1.40 -18.11 4.41
N LYS A 111 -1.93 -18.53 5.56
CA LYS A 111 -2.70 -19.77 5.70
C LYS A 111 -4.18 -19.61 5.31
N HIS A 112 -4.77 -18.44 5.57
CA HIS A 112 -6.21 -18.21 5.41
C HIS A 112 -6.53 -17.10 4.41
N ILE A 113 -6.03 -15.88 4.65
CA ILE A 113 -6.37 -14.68 3.86
C ILE A 113 -5.96 -14.84 2.39
N LEU A 114 -4.70 -15.16 2.12
CA LEU A 114 -4.18 -15.23 0.75
C LEU A 114 -4.89 -16.32 -0.09
N PRO A 115 -5.12 -17.54 0.42
CA PRO A 115 -5.95 -18.53 -0.27
C PRO A 115 -7.39 -18.07 -0.54
N GLU A 116 -8.03 -17.39 0.41
CA GLU A 116 -9.37 -16.82 0.22
C GLU A 116 -9.38 -15.75 -0.88
N TYR A 117 -8.41 -14.84 -0.86
CA TYR A 117 -8.28 -13.79 -1.86
C TYR A 117 -8.06 -14.35 -3.26
N LYS A 118 -7.25 -15.42 -3.37
CA LYS A 118 -7.07 -16.11 -4.65
C LYS A 118 -8.38 -16.69 -5.21
N LYS A 119 -9.30 -17.12 -4.34
CA LYS A 119 -10.62 -17.60 -4.74
C LYS A 119 -11.58 -16.46 -5.11
N LEU A 120 -11.56 -15.36 -4.34
CA LEU A 120 -12.47 -14.23 -4.52
C LEU A 120 -12.09 -13.32 -5.70
N TYR A 121 -10.80 -13.01 -5.84
CA TYR A 121 -10.30 -12.00 -6.78
C TYR A 121 -9.46 -12.61 -7.91
N GLY A 122 -9.08 -13.88 -7.80
CA GLY A 122 -8.19 -14.56 -8.74
C GLY A 122 -6.71 -14.40 -8.39
N ASN A 123 -5.84 -14.77 -9.33
CA ASN A 123 -4.39 -14.77 -9.12
C ASN A 123 -3.68 -14.11 -10.32
N ARG A 124 -2.70 -13.24 -10.03
CA ARG A 124 -1.82 -12.63 -11.05
C ARG A 124 -0.36 -12.78 -10.61
N SER A 125 0.45 -13.43 -11.44
CA SER A 125 1.86 -13.76 -11.13
C SER A 125 2.76 -12.54 -10.86
N LYS A 126 2.37 -11.35 -11.32
CA LYS A 126 3.10 -10.10 -11.12
C LYS A 126 2.69 -9.34 -9.85
N CYS A 127 1.74 -9.85 -9.07
CA CYS A 127 1.24 -9.23 -7.85
C CYS A 127 1.81 -9.90 -6.61
N ALA A 128 2.71 -9.19 -5.93
CA ALA A 128 3.28 -9.65 -4.68
C ALA A 128 2.35 -9.35 -3.49
N MET A 129 2.35 -10.26 -2.52
CA MET A 129 1.93 -10.01 -1.15
C MET A 129 3.18 -9.88 -0.30
#